data_AF-A0A699KF52-F1
#
_entry.id   AF-A0A699KF52-F1
#
_cell.length_a   1.000
_cell.length_b   1.000
_cell.length_c   1.000
_cell.angle_alpha   90.00
_cell.angle_beta   90.00
_cell.angle_gamma   90.00
#
_symmetry.space_group_name_H-M   'P 1'
#
loop_
_entity.id
_entity.type
_entity.pdbx_description
1 polymer ?
#
loop_
_entity_poly.entity_id
_entity_poly.type
_entity_poly.pdbx_seq_one_letter_code
_entity_poly.pdbx_strand_id
1 'polypeptide(L)'
;MLAHLHKAARYGGEFTTNLPRKIRHFRVAKVHIFNSSIGIGVHAGFLDEYMQISDGISHTALDHSFQSVMQIYRLEFLRKPTVTDVEKLYLCHEEKHEFSGMLGSLNCTPNCTDWEWFGCPYAYKAQYVRRDHGPNPIILLEAIASQDLWIWHVFFGASGSNNDINVLYQSPLFNDLKTGRASEISFVANGVTYRSGYYLVDGVYPKLAPLVKTIAEPSDDDHKRILYKQKQESARKDVERAFGVLKKKWATLANPSRALKKERIINMMYTCIILHNMIRKFKKYAISPKWFLKEAHQPDDPFRNEKQVQQVMSWIRSSQAHQNLRHDLIKHLSRNA
;
A
#
# COMPACT_ATOMS: atom_id res chain seq x y z
N MET A 1 -5.94 23.56 5.63
CA MET A 1 -6.55 22.30 5.14
C MET A 1 -7.68 22.58 4.16
N LEU A 2 -8.71 23.34 4.54
CA LEU A 2 -9.76 23.87 3.64
C LEU A 2 -9.20 24.61 2.41
N ALA A 3 -8.20 25.48 2.59
CA ALA A 3 -7.58 26.22 1.47
C ALA A 3 -6.84 25.31 0.44
N HIS A 4 -6.38 24.13 0.85
CA HIS A 4 -5.68 23.18 -0.04
C HIS A 4 -6.64 22.23 -0.74
N LEU A 5 -7.72 21.82 -0.06
CA LEU A 5 -8.86 21.13 -0.69
C LEU A 5 -9.57 22.05 -1.70
N HIS A 6 -9.67 23.36 -1.43
CA HIS A 6 -10.15 24.36 -2.39
C HIS A 6 -9.27 24.48 -3.65
N LYS A 7 -7.97 24.17 -3.53
CA LYS A 7 -7.04 24.21 -4.67
C LYS A 7 -7.15 22.93 -5.51
N ALA A 8 -7.36 21.78 -4.90
CA ALA A 8 -7.70 20.53 -5.61
C ALA A 8 -9.09 20.61 -6.29
N ALA A 9 -10.06 21.25 -5.65
CA ALA A 9 -11.40 21.48 -6.21
C ALA A 9 -11.39 22.44 -7.42
N ARG A 10 -10.45 23.40 -7.48
CA ARG A 10 -10.30 24.30 -8.64
C ARG A 10 -9.84 23.60 -9.92
N TYR A 11 -9.20 22.43 -9.82
CA TYR A 11 -8.87 21.57 -10.96
C TYR A 11 -9.98 20.55 -11.28
N GLY A 12 -11.01 20.45 -10.44
CA GLY A 12 -12.15 19.52 -10.57
C GLY A 12 -13.34 20.09 -11.36
N GLY A 13 -13.11 20.94 -12.35
CA GLY A 13 -14.17 21.46 -13.24
C GLY A 13 -14.97 20.35 -13.95
N GLU A 14 -14.40 19.14 -14.03
CA GLU A 14 -14.99 17.95 -14.66
C GLU A 14 -15.83 17.06 -13.70
N PHE A 15 -16.01 17.43 -12.42
CA PHE A 15 -16.90 16.67 -11.52
C PHE A 15 -18.39 16.73 -11.92
N THR A 16 -18.75 17.53 -12.93
CA THR A 16 -20.14 17.90 -13.22
C THR A 16 -20.76 17.18 -14.42
N THR A 17 -19.97 16.58 -15.31
CA THR A 17 -20.48 16.14 -16.62
C THR A 17 -21.04 14.71 -16.63
N ASN A 18 -20.57 13.82 -15.73
CA ASN A 18 -20.98 12.40 -15.71
C ASN A 18 -21.89 11.98 -14.55
N LEU A 19 -22.41 12.92 -13.75
CA LEU A 19 -23.37 12.60 -12.69
C LEU A 19 -24.81 12.51 -13.26
N PRO A 20 -25.56 11.42 -12.98
CA PRO A 20 -26.97 11.28 -13.31
C PRO A 20 -27.78 12.53 -12.95
N ARG A 21 -28.78 12.91 -13.77
CA ARG A 21 -29.61 14.12 -13.59
C ARG A 21 -30.18 14.28 -12.17
N LYS A 22 -30.43 13.19 -11.44
CA LYS A 22 -30.90 13.20 -10.03
C LYS A 22 -29.86 13.72 -9.02
N ILE A 23 -28.56 13.67 -9.32
CA ILE A 23 -27.47 14.10 -8.43
C ILE A 23 -27.04 15.55 -8.72
N ARG A 24 -27.44 16.15 -9.84
CA ARG A 24 -27.13 17.56 -10.15
C ARG A 24 -27.71 18.57 -9.14
N HIS A 25 -28.72 18.17 -8.37
CA HIS A 25 -29.27 18.98 -7.27
C HIS A 25 -28.40 18.95 -5.99
N PHE A 26 -27.41 18.07 -5.90
CA PHE A 26 -26.39 18.13 -4.85
C PHE A 26 -25.37 19.22 -5.20
N ARG A 27 -25.55 20.41 -4.61
CA ARG A 27 -24.58 21.50 -4.71
C ARG A 27 -23.18 20.98 -4.35
N VAL A 28 -22.21 21.19 -5.24
CA VAL A 28 -20.79 20.77 -5.14
C VAL A 28 -20.17 20.97 -3.75
N ALA A 29 -20.61 21.99 -3.01
CA ALA A 29 -20.24 22.24 -1.62
C ALA A 29 -20.54 21.06 -0.67
N LYS A 30 -21.63 20.31 -0.89
CA LYS A 30 -22.03 19.20 0.00
C LYS A 30 -21.09 18.00 -0.11
N VAL A 31 -20.68 17.61 -1.33
CA VAL A 31 -19.68 16.54 -1.55
C VAL A 31 -18.30 16.98 -1.04
N HIS A 32 -17.99 18.27 -1.13
CA HIS A 32 -16.75 18.84 -0.62
C HIS A 32 -16.65 18.84 0.91
N ILE A 33 -17.74 19.26 1.59
CA ILE A 33 -17.89 19.14 3.04
C ILE A 33 -17.82 17.68 3.44
N PHE A 34 -18.49 16.79 2.70
CA PHE A 34 -18.54 15.36 2.93
C PHE A 34 -17.15 14.67 2.86
N ASN A 35 -16.34 14.97 1.83
CA ASN A 35 -14.96 14.50 1.72
C ASN A 35 -14.04 15.11 2.80
N SER A 36 -14.33 16.35 3.22
CA SER A 36 -13.63 16.99 4.34
C SER A 36 -13.98 16.31 5.67
N SER A 37 -15.23 15.89 5.89
CA SER A 37 -15.67 15.12 7.07
C SER A 37 -15.05 13.73 7.15
N ILE A 38 -14.86 13.04 6.02
CA ILE A 38 -14.08 11.78 5.98
C ILE A 38 -12.63 12.02 6.43
N GLY A 39 -12.03 13.15 6.04
CA GLY A 39 -10.69 13.55 6.47
C GLY A 39 -10.61 14.07 7.92
N ILE A 40 -11.74 14.35 8.57
CA ILE A 40 -11.83 14.87 9.94
C ILE A 40 -12.36 13.79 10.92
N GLY A 41 -12.82 12.63 10.44
CA GLY A 41 -13.29 11.55 11.30
C GLY A 41 -14.77 11.62 11.67
N VAL A 42 -15.57 12.43 10.96
CA VAL A 42 -16.97 12.69 11.30
C VAL A 42 -17.86 11.51 10.90
N HIS A 43 -18.70 11.04 11.83
CA HIS A 43 -19.61 9.90 11.65
C HIS A 43 -20.73 10.21 10.64
N ALA A 44 -21.21 9.20 9.90
CA ALA A 44 -22.29 9.37 8.91
C ALA A 44 -23.58 9.96 9.53
N GLY A 45 -23.88 9.61 10.79
CA GLY A 45 -25.01 10.18 11.53
C GLY A 45 -24.90 11.69 11.80
N PHE A 46 -23.69 12.25 11.90
CA PHE A 46 -23.51 13.70 12.00
C PHE A 46 -23.80 14.39 10.65
N LEU A 47 -23.61 13.70 9.54
CA LEU A 47 -23.93 14.22 8.21
C LEU A 47 -25.43 14.13 7.93
N ASP A 48 -26.14 13.15 8.47
CA ASP A 48 -27.61 13.09 8.44
C ASP A 48 -28.22 14.28 9.22
N GLU A 49 -27.74 14.52 10.45
CA GLU A 49 -28.22 15.58 11.34
C GLU A 49 -27.86 17.00 10.84
N TYR A 50 -26.68 17.19 10.24
CA TYR A 50 -26.21 18.50 9.75
C TYR A 50 -26.63 18.81 8.31
N MET A 51 -26.83 17.80 7.45
CA MET A 51 -27.09 18.00 6.01
C MET A 51 -28.51 17.66 5.58
N GLN A 52 -29.31 17.05 6.48
CA GLN A 52 -30.67 16.57 6.27
C GLN A 52 -30.78 15.66 5.04
N ILE A 53 -29.92 14.63 4.97
CA ILE A 53 -29.87 13.69 3.85
C ILE A 53 -30.13 12.29 4.38
N SER A 54 -31.25 11.68 3.95
CA SER A 54 -31.61 10.33 4.36
C SER A 54 -30.46 9.34 4.17
N ASP A 55 -30.33 8.43 5.14
CA ASP A 55 -29.19 7.50 5.29
C ASP A 55 -28.86 6.72 4.00
N GLY A 56 -29.90 6.30 3.26
CA GLY A 56 -29.75 5.62 1.97
C GLY A 56 -29.14 6.49 0.86
N ILE A 57 -29.50 7.77 0.77
CA ILE A 57 -28.97 8.70 -0.23
C ILE A 57 -27.52 9.08 0.11
N SER A 58 -27.22 9.23 1.41
CA SER A 58 -25.87 9.46 1.94
C SER A 58 -24.92 8.31 1.60
N HIS A 59 -25.36 7.06 1.71
CA HIS A 59 -24.56 5.88 1.34
C HIS A 59 -24.29 5.74 -0.17
N THR A 60 -25.27 6.05 -1.02
CA THR A 60 -25.06 6.02 -2.48
C THR A 60 -24.11 7.14 -2.92
N ALA A 61 -24.24 8.34 -2.34
CA ALA A 61 -23.31 9.45 -2.61
C ALA A 61 -21.87 9.12 -2.17
N LEU A 62 -21.71 8.41 -1.04
CA LEU A 62 -20.44 7.87 -0.57
C LEU A 62 -19.78 6.94 -1.58
N ASP A 63 -20.53 5.95 -2.05
CA ASP A 63 -20.02 4.97 -3.02
C ASP A 63 -19.57 5.65 -4.32
N HIS A 64 -20.39 6.57 -4.85
CA HIS A 64 -20.02 7.34 -6.03
C HIS A 64 -18.77 8.20 -5.79
N SER A 65 -18.61 8.76 -4.59
CA SER A 65 -17.43 9.56 -4.24
C SER A 65 -16.17 8.71 -4.19
N PHE A 66 -16.21 7.54 -3.55
CA PHE A 66 -15.09 6.60 -3.52
C PHE A 66 -14.71 6.13 -4.93
N GLN A 67 -15.71 5.75 -5.74
CA GLN A 67 -15.49 5.35 -7.13
C GLN A 67 -14.87 6.48 -7.95
N SER A 68 -15.34 7.71 -7.79
CA SER A 68 -14.79 8.88 -8.51
C SER A 68 -13.33 9.14 -8.11
N VAL A 69 -13.00 9.07 -6.81
CA VAL A 69 -11.61 9.23 -6.35
C VAL A 69 -10.72 8.14 -6.93
N MET A 70 -11.18 6.89 -6.92
CA MET A 70 -10.45 5.78 -7.51
C MET A 70 -10.27 5.97 -9.02
N GLN A 71 -11.28 6.39 -9.76
CA GLN A 71 -11.18 6.56 -11.22
C GLN A 71 -10.22 7.69 -11.61
N ILE A 72 -10.28 8.83 -10.92
CA ILE A 72 -9.52 10.03 -11.28
C ILE A 72 -8.07 9.94 -10.77
N TYR A 73 -7.87 9.49 -9.53
CA TYR A 73 -6.59 9.70 -8.83
C TYR A 73 -5.76 8.43 -8.64
N ARG A 74 -6.32 7.23 -8.88
CA ARG A 74 -5.58 5.97 -8.67
C ARG A 74 -4.33 5.87 -9.54
N LEU A 75 -4.41 6.29 -10.81
CA LEU A 75 -3.31 6.17 -11.76
C LEU A 75 -2.05 6.96 -11.36
N GLU A 76 -2.21 7.99 -10.55
CA GLU A 76 -1.10 8.79 -10.04
C GLU A 76 -0.75 8.40 -8.60
N PHE A 77 -1.73 8.40 -7.71
CA PHE A 77 -1.51 8.31 -6.27
C PHE A 77 -1.47 6.88 -5.75
N LEU A 78 -1.79 5.88 -6.57
CA LEU A 78 -1.60 4.46 -6.26
C LEU A 78 -1.00 3.73 -7.47
N ARG A 79 -0.06 4.41 -8.13
CA ARG A 79 0.69 3.90 -9.27
C ARG A 79 1.82 2.96 -8.83
N LYS A 80 2.24 2.11 -9.76
CA LYS A 80 3.49 1.36 -9.64
C LYS A 80 4.69 2.30 -9.78
N PRO A 81 5.82 2.02 -9.09
CA PRO A 81 7.05 2.78 -9.28
C PRO A 81 7.51 2.75 -10.75
N THR A 82 7.77 3.93 -11.31
CA THR A 82 8.47 4.09 -12.59
C THR A 82 9.98 3.92 -12.41
N VAL A 83 10.74 3.88 -13.51
CA VAL A 83 12.21 3.87 -13.50
C VAL A 83 12.76 5.00 -12.60
N THR A 84 12.30 6.23 -12.84
CA THR A 84 12.72 7.40 -12.06
C THR A 84 12.29 7.32 -10.59
N ASP A 85 11.16 6.68 -10.29
CA ASP A 85 10.76 6.46 -8.89
C ASP A 85 11.71 5.48 -8.21
N VAL A 86 12.02 4.36 -8.86
CA VAL A 86 12.91 3.32 -8.32
C VAL A 86 14.32 3.85 -8.08
N GLU A 87 14.90 4.62 -9.01
CA GLU A 87 16.22 5.24 -8.82
C GLU A 87 16.26 6.13 -7.58
N LYS A 88 15.23 6.97 -7.40
CA LYS A 88 15.14 7.83 -6.21
C LYS A 88 14.89 7.04 -4.94
N LEU A 89 14.08 5.98 -5.01
CA LEU A 89 13.85 5.10 -3.87
C LEU A 89 15.15 4.45 -3.41
N TYR A 90 15.97 3.95 -4.33
CA TYR A 90 17.29 3.38 -4.01
C TYR A 90 18.17 4.42 -3.31
N LEU A 91 18.34 5.59 -3.91
CA LEU A 91 19.17 6.66 -3.34
C LEU A 91 18.70 7.06 -1.93
N CYS A 92 17.40 7.28 -1.77
CA CYS A 92 16.82 7.70 -0.50
C CYS A 92 16.91 6.62 0.60
N HIS A 93 16.67 5.36 0.26
CA HIS A 93 16.76 4.27 1.23
C HIS A 93 18.22 3.92 1.58
N GLU A 94 19.14 4.06 0.63
CA GLU A 94 20.57 3.91 0.88
C GLU A 94 21.08 5.04 1.80
N GLU A 95 20.67 6.29 1.57
CA GLU A 95 21.04 7.43 2.42
C GLU A 95 20.52 7.29 3.86
N LYS A 96 19.25 6.89 4.06
CA LYS A 96 18.66 6.83 5.41
C LYS A 96 18.92 5.53 6.14
N HIS A 97 18.95 4.40 5.43
CA HIS A 97 18.98 3.06 6.03
C HIS A 97 20.18 2.22 5.61
N GLU A 98 21.01 2.71 4.69
CA GLU A 98 22.17 2.01 4.13
C GLU A 98 21.83 0.71 3.37
N PHE A 99 20.58 0.58 2.94
CA PHE A 99 20.14 -0.55 2.13
C PHE A 99 20.10 -0.17 0.65
N SER A 100 21.16 -0.51 -0.09
CA SER A 100 21.19 -0.36 -1.54
C SER A 100 20.15 -1.27 -2.22
N GLY A 101 19.42 -0.76 -3.21
CA GLY A 101 18.41 -1.54 -3.94
C GLY A 101 17.06 -1.72 -3.23
N MET A 102 16.85 -1.09 -2.08
CA MET A 102 15.59 -1.18 -1.33
C MET A 102 14.47 -0.35 -2.00
N LEU A 103 13.35 -1.01 -2.31
CA LEU A 103 12.14 -0.36 -2.84
C LEU A 103 11.18 0.12 -1.74
N GLY A 104 11.27 -0.48 -0.55
CA GLY A 104 10.38 -0.22 0.56
C GLY A 104 10.24 -1.44 1.47
N SER A 105 9.36 -1.32 2.46
CA SER A 105 9.02 -2.44 3.36
C SER A 105 7.62 -2.94 3.05
N LEU A 106 7.50 -4.25 2.90
CA LEU A 106 6.23 -4.97 2.73
C LEU A 106 5.78 -5.49 4.09
N ASN A 107 4.51 -5.25 4.40
CA ASN A 107 3.88 -5.81 5.59
C ASN A 107 2.37 -5.91 5.39
N CYS A 108 1.73 -6.87 6.05
CA CYS A 108 0.30 -6.75 6.32
C CYS A 108 0.09 -5.88 7.56
N THR A 109 -1.08 -5.28 7.72
CA THR A 109 -1.36 -4.43 8.88
C THR A 109 -1.11 -5.17 10.20
N PRO A 110 -0.17 -4.71 11.06
CA PRO A 110 0.43 -5.51 12.12
C PRO A 110 -0.47 -5.76 13.34
N ASN A 111 -1.64 -5.13 13.44
CA ASN A 111 -2.64 -5.42 14.47
C ASN A 111 -4.01 -5.02 13.93
N CYS A 112 -4.88 -6.02 13.85
CA CYS A 112 -6.12 -6.02 13.08
C CYS A 112 -7.38 -5.70 13.90
N THR A 113 -7.23 -5.47 15.19
CA THR A 113 -8.34 -5.15 16.10
C THR A 113 -9.03 -3.83 15.76
N ASP A 114 -8.35 -2.92 15.05
CA ASP A 114 -8.95 -1.64 14.64
C ASP A 114 -9.77 -1.74 13.35
N TRP A 115 -9.77 -2.91 12.67
CA TRP A 115 -10.39 -3.12 11.35
C TRP A 115 -11.34 -4.32 11.36
N GLU A 116 -11.92 -4.60 12.51
CA GLU A 116 -12.91 -5.65 12.68
C GLU A 116 -14.12 -5.35 11.80
N TRP A 117 -14.48 -6.33 10.98
CA TRP A 117 -15.66 -6.26 10.15
C TRP A 117 -16.89 -6.66 10.98
N PHE A 118 -17.32 -5.77 11.89
CA PHE A 118 -18.45 -6.01 12.80
C PHE A 118 -19.74 -6.41 12.07
N GLY A 119 -19.93 -5.93 10.83
CA GLY A 119 -21.08 -6.25 9.97
C GLY A 119 -20.89 -7.45 9.04
N CYS A 120 -19.87 -8.30 9.25
CA CYS A 120 -19.61 -9.47 8.41
C CYS A 120 -20.80 -10.45 8.47
N PRO A 121 -21.41 -10.81 7.32
CA PRO A 121 -22.47 -11.81 7.31
C PRO A 121 -21.97 -13.15 7.86
N TYR A 122 -22.83 -13.86 8.59
CA TYR A 122 -22.47 -15.12 9.26
C TYR A 122 -21.82 -16.14 8.30
N ALA A 123 -22.32 -16.22 7.06
CA ALA A 123 -21.79 -17.08 6.00
C ALA A 123 -20.31 -16.84 5.66
N TYR A 124 -19.79 -15.63 5.89
CA TYR A 124 -18.40 -15.26 5.60
C TYR A 124 -17.53 -15.20 6.86
N LYS A 125 -18.11 -15.21 8.07
CA LYS A 125 -17.38 -14.96 9.32
C LYS A 125 -16.18 -15.89 9.49
N ALA A 126 -16.38 -17.20 9.34
CA ALA A 126 -15.29 -18.18 9.47
C ALA A 126 -14.14 -17.97 8.46
N GLN A 127 -14.42 -17.38 7.30
CA GLN A 127 -13.44 -17.16 6.24
C GLN A 127 -12.55 -15.94 6.47
N TYR A 128 -12.88 -15.05 7.41
CA TYR A 128 -12.14 -13.82 7.70
C TYR A 128 -11.65 -13.73 9.16
N VAL A 129 -11.88 -14.75 9.97
CA VAL A 129 -11.37 -14.82 11.35
C VAL A 129 -9.93 -15.33 11.35
N ARG A 130 -9.03 -14.57 12.00
CA ARG A 130 -7.66 -15.02 12.30
C ARG A 130 -7.68 -15.89 13.54
N ARG A 131 -7.03 -17.06 13.49
CA ARG A 131 -6.99 -18.01 14.63
C ARG A 131 -6.34 -17.41 15.88
N ASP A 132 -5.49 -16.42 15.71
CA ASP A 132 -4.65 -15.77 16.73
C ASP A 132 -5.14 -14.38 17.16
N HIS A 133 -6.20 -13.84 16.57
CA HIS A 133 -6.70 -12.47 16.85
C HIS A 133 -8.18 -12.41 17.29
N GLY A 134 -8.68 -13.49 17.91
CA GLY A 134 -10.03 -13.53 18.48
C GLY A 134 -11.13 -13.82 17.45
N PRO A 135 -12.41 -13.76 17.86
CA PRO A 135 -13.55 -14.26 17.06
C PRO A 135 -14.04 -13.29 15.97
N ASN A 136 -13.42 -12.12 15.85
CA ASN A 136 -13.89 -11.05 14.97
C ASN A 136 -13.27 -11.18 13.57
N PRO A 137 -14.09 -11.09 12.51
CA PRO A 137 -13.58 -11.17 11.14
C PRO A 137 -12.83 -9.89 10.77
N ILE A 138 -11.74 -10.04 10.03
CA ILE A 138 -10.78 -8.98 9.69
C ILE A 138 -10.50 -9.01 8.19
N ILE A 139 -10.40 -7.84 7.56
CA ILE A 139 -9.87 -7.72 6.20
C ILE A 139 -8.39 -7.34 6.30
N LEU A 140 -7.50 -8.26 5.94
CA LEU A 140 -6.06 -7.99 5.90
C LEU A 140 -5.72 -7.05 4.73
N LEU A 141 -4.95 -6.01 5.03
CA LEU A 141 -4.33 -5.12 4.06
C LEU A 141 -2.83 -5.41 4.01
N GLU A 142 -2.36 -5.94 2.87
CA GLU A 142 -0.96 -5.96 2.50
C GLU A 142 -0.60 -4.60 1.89
N ALA A 143 0.51 -4.00 2.31
CA ALA A 143 1.00 -2.76 1.71
C ALA A 143 2.53 -2.68 1.63
N ILE A 144 3.02 -1.94 0.64
CA ILE A 144 4.42 -1.53 0.55
C ILE A 144 4.50 -0.03 0.76
N ALA A 145 5.34 0.39 1.70
CA ALA A 145 5.64 1.79 1.92
C ALA A 145 7.14 2.08 1.90
N SER A 146 7.49 3.26 1.40
CA SER A 146 8.84 3.83 1.45
C SER A 146 9.01 4.75 2.67
N GLN A 147 10.23 5.27 2.85
CA GLN A 147 10.62 6.05 4.03
C GLN A 147 9.82 7.34 4.26
N ASP A 148 9.31 7.91 3.16
CA ASP A 148 8.45 9.08 3.11
C ASP A 148 6.99 8.73 3.35
N LEU A 149 6.70 7.50 3.77
CA LEU A 149 5.38 6.96 4.04
C LEU A 149 4.48 6.92 2.80
N TRP A 150 5.03 7.05 1.58
CA TRP A 150 4.26 6.82 0.37
C TRP A 150 3.92 5.33 0.23
N ILE A 151 2.66 5.01 -0.05
CA ILE A 151 2.20 3.64 -0.22
C ILE A 151 2.18 3.31 -1.72
N TRP A 152 3.05 2.40 -2.16
CA TRP A 152 3.25 2.05 -3.58
C TRP A 152 2.39 0.88 -4.05
N HIS A 153 2.07 -0.02 -3.12
CA HIS A 153 1.28 -1.20 -3.39
C HIS A 153 0.32 -1.44 -2.24
N VAL A 154 -0.88 -1.88 -2.57
CA VAL A 154 -1.87 -2.35 -1.62
C VAL A 154 -2.65 -3.53 -2.19
N PHE A 155 -2.95 -4.50 -1.34
CA PHE A 155 -3.82 -5.61 -1.67
C PHE A 155 -4.65 -6.01 -0.46
N PHE A 156 -5.95 -6.20 -0.66
CA PHE A 156 -6.87 -6.65 0.37
C PHE A 156 -7.09 -8.15 0.23
N GLY A 157 -6.91 -8.89 1.32
CA GLY A 157 -7.10 -10.34 1.34
C GLY A 157 -8.45 -10.79 0.76
N ALA A 158 -8.43 -11.84 -0.06
CA ALA A 158 -9.66 -12.52 -0.47
C ALA A 158 -10.19 -13.41 0.68
N SER A 159 -11.36 -14.02 0.47
CA SER A 159 -11.89 -15.01 1.43
C SER A 159 -10.86 -16.11 1.70
N GLY A 160 -10.66 -16.46 2.96
CA GLY A 160 -9.73 -17.51 3.40
C GLY A 160 -8.28 -17.05 3.55
N SER A 161 -7.96 -15.80 3.22
CA SER A 161 -6.63 -15.21 3.38
C SER A 161 -6.48 -14.55 4.73
N ASN A 162 -6.30 -15.39 5.76
CA ASN A 162 -6.28 -14.96 7.16
C ASN A 162 -4.86 -14.87 7.73
N ASN A 163 -3.82 -14.83 6.90
CA ASN A 163 -2.46 -14.52 7.36
C ASN A 163 -1.63 -13.92 6.22
N ASP A 164 -0.51 -13.30 6.58
CA ASP A 164 0.42 -12.62 5.68
C ASP A 164 0.83 -13.49 4.47
N ILE A 165 1.11 -14.76 4.71
CA ILE A 165 1.58 -15.69 3.67
C ILE A 165 0.49 -15.95 2.64
N ASN A 166 -0.74 -16.20 3.08
CA ASN A 166 -1.88 -16.46 2.18
C ASN A 166 -2.23 -15.20 1.37
N VAL A 167 -2.18 -14.03 2.01
CA VAL A 167 -2.41 -12.75 1.32
C VAL A 167 -1.35 -12.54 0.24
N LEU A 168 -0.06 -12.74 0.55
CA LEU A 168 1.03 -12.62 -0.41
C LEU A 168 0.84 -13.55 -1.62
N TYR A 169 0.44 -14.82 -1.41
CA TYR A 169 0.27 -15.77 -2.51
C TYR A 169 -0.87 -15.40 -3.46
N GLN A 170 -1.89 -14.68 -2.98
CA GLN A 170 -2.98 -14.17 -3.80
C GLN A 170 -2.72 -12.78 -4.37
N SER A 171 -1.74 -12.07 -3.80
CA SER A 171 -1.41 -10.70 -4.19
C SER A 171 -0.86 -10.62 -5.61
N PRO A 172 -1.25 -9.60 -6.39
CA PRO A 172 -0.67 -9.32 -7.70
C PRO A 172 0.74 -8.69 -7.61
N LEU A 173 1.37 -8.66 -6.42
CA LEU A 173 2.64 -7.99 -6.16
C LEU A 173 3.71 -8.29 -7.22
N PHE A 174 3.89 -9.55 -7.60
CA PHE A 174 4.91 -9.98 -8.56
C PHE A 174 4.41 -10.08 -10.02
N ASN A 175 3.19 -9.64 -10.34
CA ASN A 175 2.68 -9.79 -11.70
C ASN A 175 3.49 -8.98 -12.72
N ASP A 176 3.99 -7.80 -12.35
CA ASP A 176 4.80 -6.98 -13.26
C ASP A 176 6.16 -7.64 -13.57
N LEU A 177 6.71 -8.41 -12.62
CA LEU A 177 7.89 -9.24 -12.89
C LEU A 177 7.57 -10.35 -13.89
N LYS A 178 6.39 -10.97 -13.80
CA LYS A 178 5.95 -12.04 -14.71
C LYS A 178 5.65 -11.53 -16.11
N THR A 179 5.05 -10.35 -16.24
CA THR A 179 4.69 -9.78 -17.55
C THR A 179 5.76 -8.89 -18.17
N GLY A 180 6.88 -8.67 -17.46
CA GLY A 180 8.02 -7.90 -17.98
C GLY A 180 7.85 -6.38 -17.85
N ARG A 181 6.84 -5.93 -17.11
CA ARG A 181 6.57 -4.50 -16.85
C ARG A 181 7.40 -3.93 -15.69
N ALA A 182 7.97 -4.79 -14.84
CA ALA A 182 8.79 -4.32 -13.73
C ALA A 182 10.07 -3.66 -14.26
N SER A 183 10.42 -2.48 -13.72
CA SER A 183 11.65 -1.80 -14.08
C SER A 183 12.88 -2.60 -13.62
N GLU A 184 13.73 -3.01 -14.55
CA GLU A 184 15.01 -3.70 -14.28
C GLU A 184 16.13 -2.69 -14.01
N ILE A 185 16.02 -1.95 -12.90
CA ILE A 185 17.10 -1.07 -12.45
C ILE A 185 18.03 -1.88 -11.55
N SER A 186 19.29 -1.97 -11.97
CA SER A 186 20.30 -2.68 -11.22
C SER A 186 20.81 -1.89 -10.03
N PHE A 187 21.24 -2.61 -9.00
CA PHE A 187 21.98 -2.05 -7.86
C PHE A 187 23.13 -2.99 -7.49
N VAL A 188 24.05 -2.52 -6.64
CA VAL A 188 25.23 -3.28 -6.23
C VAL A 188 25.19 -3.51 -4.72
N ALA A 189 25.32 -4.76 -4.29
CA ALA A 189 25.52 -5.12 -2.89
C ALA A 189 26.75 -6.01 -2.76
N ASN A 190 27.69 -5.64 -1.88
CA ASN A 190 28.95 -6.38 -1.68
C ASN A 190 29.74 -6.66 -2.99
N GLY A 191 29.68 -5.75 -3.97
CA GLY A 191 30.34 -5.89 -5.27
C GLY A 191 29.60 -6.81 -6.27
N VAL A 192 28.46 -7.37 -5.88
CA VAL A 192 27.59 -8.18 -6.74
C VAL A 192 26.49 -7.30 -7.31
N THR A 193 26.28 -7.36 -8.63
CA THR A 193 25.21 -6.62 -9.31
C THR A 193 23.92 -7.44 -9.33
N TYR A 194 22.84 -6.85 -8.86
CA TYR A 194 21.50 -7.40 -8.87
C TYR A 194 20.64 -6.65 -9.88
N ARG A 195 19.81 -7.36 -10.65
CA ARG A 195 19.02 -6.78 -11.76
C ARG A 195 17.78 -5.99 -11.32
N SER A 196 17.31 -6.24 -10.11
CA SER A 196 16.07 -5.66 -9.61
C SER A 196 16.12 -5.54 -8.09
N GLY A 197 15.62 -4.42 -7.58
CA GLY A 197 15.49 -4.18 -6.15
C GLY A 197 14.55 -5.14 -5.44
N TYR A 198 14.50 -4.98 -4.12
CA TYR A 198 13.81 -5.87 -3.21
C TYR A 198 12.96 -5.13 -2.18
N TYR A 199 12.11 -5.88 -1.50
CA TYR A 199 11.30 -5.40 -0.38
C TYR A 199 11.79 -6.02 0.94
N LEU A 200 11.88 -5.21 1.99
CA LEU A 200 12.12 -5.72 3.33
C LEU A 200 10.85 -6.32 3.92
N VAL A 201 10.97 -7.51 4.50
CA VAL A 201 9.87 -8.26 5.15
C VAL A 201 10.32 -8.83 6.49
N ASP A 202 9.37 -9.20 7.34
CA ASP A 202 9.67 -9.89 8.61
C ASP A 202 10.03 -11.37 8.40
N GLY A 203 10.19 -12.07 9.52
CA GLY A 203 10.49 -13.49 9.57
C GLY A 203 9.37 -14.43 9.10
N VAL A 204 8.11 -13.99 9.01
CA VAL A 204 6.97 -14.87 8.66
C VAL A 204 6.82 -15.08 7.16
N TYR A 205 7.29 -14.15 6.34
CA TYR A 205 7.20 -14.25 4.87
C TYR A 205 8.05 -15.42 4.31
N PRO A 206 7.68 -16.02 3.17
CA PRO A 206 8.48 -17.06 2.52
C PRO A 206 9.83 -16.53 2.00
N LYS A 207 10.80 -17.43 1.82
CA LYS A 207 12.13 -17.12 1.25
C LYS A 207 12.03 -16.95 -0.27
N LEU A 208 11.54 -15.79 -0.71
CA LEU A 208 11.46 -15.41 -2.12
C LEU A 208 12.60 -14.45 -2.48
N ALA A 209 13.07 -14.51 -3.73
CA ALA A 209 14.21 -13.69 -4.18
C ALA A 209 13.97 -12.17 -4.07
N PRO A 210 12.77 -11.62 -4.40
CA PRO A 210 12.49 -10.19 -4.26
C PRO A 210 12.23 -9.74 -2.81
N LEU A 211 12.22 -10.66 -1.84
CA LEU A 211 11.91 -10.39 -0.45
C LEU A 211 13.13 -10.62 0.42
N VAL A 212 13.54 -9.62 1.20
CA VAL A 212 14.68 -9.71 2.11
C VAL A 212 14.18 -9.76 3.54
N LYS A 213 14.38 -10.91 4.18
CA LYS A 213 13.87 -11.23 5.52
C LYS A 213 14.80 -10.75 6.62
N THR A 214 14.20 -10.38 7.75
CA THR A 214 14.91 -10.26 9.04
C THR A 214 15.58 -11.58 9.42
N ILE A 215 16.65 -11.51 10.22
CA ILE A 215 17.31 -12.68 10.82
C ILE A 215 16.67 -12.91 12.19
N ALA A 216 16.15 -14.12 12.41
CA ALA A 216 15.74 -14.55 13.74
C ALA A 216 16.99 -14.83 14.58
N GLU A 217 17.03 -14.27 15.79
CA GLU A 217 18.01 -14.57 16.85
C GLU A 217 19.44 -14.85 16.34
N PRO A 218 20.14 -13.82 15.81
CA PRO A 218 21.56 -13.96 15.52
C PRO A 218 22.34 -14.27 16.80
N SER A 219 23.37 -15.12 16.71
CA SER A 219 24.28 -15.39 17.82
C SER A 219 24.89 -14.08 18.34
N ASP A 220 25.10 -13.99 19.65
CA ASP A 220 25.60 -12.77 20.31
C ASP A 220 26.99 -12.34 19.81
N ASP A 221 27.78 -13.27 19.27
CA ASP A 221 29.10 -13.03 18.70
C ASP A 221 29.06 -12.59 17.22
N ASP A 222 27.94 -12.76 16.52
CA ASP A 222 27.76 -12.39 15.11
C ASP A 222 27.30 -10.92 14.96
N HIS A 223 28.22 -10.01 15.28
CA HIS A 223 28.03 -8.55 15.23
C HIS A 223 27.45 -8.06 13.89
N LYS A 224 27.82 -8.70 12.78
CA LYS A 224 27.35 -8.33 11.44
C LYS A 224 25.87 -8.64 11.26
N ARG A 225 25.42 -9.81 11.71
CA ARG A 225 24.00 -10.18 11.67
C ARG A 225 23.17 -9.40 12.68
N ILE A 226 23.73 -9.07 13.85
CA ILE A 226 23.09 -8.20 14.84
C ILE A 226 22.85 -6.81 14.24
N LEU A 227 23.88 -6.20 13.64
CA LEU A 227 23.77 -4.90 12.96
C LEU A 227 22.73 -4.94 11.83
N TYR A 228 22.80 -5.97 10.98
CA TYR A 228 21.82 -6.15 9.91
C TYR A 228 20.39 -6.22 10.47
N LYS A 229 20.16 -7.01 11.52
CA LYS A 229 18.85 -7.14 12.15
C LYS A 229 18.34 -5.78 12.63
N GLN A 230 19.17 -5.04 13.38
CA GLN A 230 18.81 -3.72 13.91
C GLN A 230 18.46 -2.72 12.79
N LYS A 231 19.29 -2.62 11.75
CA LYS A 231 19.06 -1.73 10.61
C LYS A 231 17.80 -2.14 9.84
N GLN A 232 17.62 -3.44 9.60
CA GLN A 232 16.47 -3.96 8.87
C GLN A 232 15.16 -3.71 9.63
N GLU A 233 15.12 -3.98 10.94
CA GLU A 233 13.95 -3.74 11.78
C GLU A 233 13.64 -2.24 11.89
N SER A 234 14.67 -1.39 11.96
CA SER A 234 14.53 0.07 11.92
C SER A 234 13.91 0.55 10.60
N ALA A 235 14.39 0.05 9.46
CA ALA A 235 13.84 0.37 8.15
C ALA A 235 12.39 -0.10 7.99
N ARG A 236 12.07 -1.30 8.47
CA ARG A 236 10.70 -1.85 8.48
C ARG A 236 9.69 -0.99 9.24
N LYS A 237 10.11 -0.23 10.26
CA LYS A 237 9.21 0.70 10.97
C LYS A 237 8.60 1.73 10.03
N ASP A 238 9.15 1.97 8.84
CA ASP A 238 8.57 2.91 7.88
C ASP A 238 7.16 2.52 7.43
N VAL A 239 6.90 1.24 7.15
CA VAL A 239 5.55 0.78 6.76
C VAL A 239 4.60 0.76 7.95
N GLU A 240 5.09 0.44 9.15
CA GLU A 240 4.30 0.53 10.38
C GLU A 240 3.91 1.98 10.71
N ARG A 241 4.84 2.94 10.51
CA ARG A 241 4.57 4.38 10.63
C ARG A 241 3.56 4.85 9.58
N ALA A 242 3.62 4.33 8.36
CA ALA A 242 2.64 4.65 7.32
C ALA A 242 1.23 4.20 7.74
N PHE A 243 1.10 2.98 8.27
CA PHE A 243 -0.16 2.51 8.85
C PHE A 243 -0.61 3.35 10.05
N GLY A 244 0.28 3.70 10.96
CA GLY A 244 -0.04 4.54 12.12
C GLY A 244 -0.56 5.92 11.72
N VAL A 245 0.04 6.56 10.71
CA VAL A 245 -0.45 7.83 10.17
C VAL A 245 -1.81 7.68 9.50
N LEU A 246 -2.03 6.59 8.74
CA LEU A 246 -3.30 6.29 8.12
C LEU A 246 -4.40 6.09 9.19
N LYS A 247 -4.13 5.27 10.21
CA LYS A 247 -5.04 5.03 11.35
C LYS A 247 -5.40 6.31 12.07
N LYS A 248 -4.39 7.09 12.51
CA LYS A 248 -4.60 8.31 13.29
C LYS A 248 -5.42 9.35 12.54
N LYS A 249 -5.26 9.42 11.23
CA LYS A 249 -5.84 10.49 10.42
C LYS A 249 -7.25 10.21 9.93
N TRP A 250 -7.58 8.96 9.67
CA TRP A 250 -8.91 8.56 9.22
C TRP A 250 -9.57 7.70 10.28
N ALA A 251 -9.85 8.27 11.46
CA ALA A 251 -10.47 7.55 12.57
C ALA A 251 -11.83 6.91 12.23
N THR A 252 -12.54 7.40 11.20
CA THR A 252 -13.75 6.74 10.64
C THR A 252 -13.47 5.31 10.17
N LEU A 253 -12.22 5.01 9.83
CA LEU A 253 -11.77 3.69 9.48
C LEU A 253 -11.73 2.71 10.67
N ALA A 254 -11.62 3.21 11.90
CA ALA A 254 -11.64 2.42 13.13
C ALA A 254 -13.07 2.01 13.55
N ASN A 255 -14.09 2.48 12.83
CA ASN A 255 -15.49 2.14 13.10
C ASN A 255 -16.23 1.89 11.77
N PRO A 256 -15.85 0.84 11.00
CA PRO A 256 -16.61 0.47 9.81
C PRO A 256 -18.04 0.20 10.25
N SER A 257 -18.99 0.99 9.77
CA SER A 257 -20.36 0.91 10.26
C SER A 257 -20.86 -0.54 10.14
N ARG A 258 -21.65 -0.95 11.14
CA ARG A 258 -22.08 -2.34 11.43
C ARG A 258 -22.82 -3.07 10.29
N ALA A 259 -22.91 -2.50 9.08
CA ALA A 259 -23.61 -3.02 7.92
C ALA A 259 -22.91 -2.78 6.56
N LEU A 260 -21.62 -2.40 6.51
CA LEU A 260 -20.95 -2.18 5.21
C LEU A 260 -20.59 -3.50 4.52
N LYS A 261 -20.91 -3.60 3.22
CA LYS A 261 -20.43 -4.66 2.33
C LYS A 261 -18.90 -4.59 2.21
N LYS A 262 -18.24 -5.75 2.06
CA LYS A 262 -16.78 -5.87 1.87
C LYS A 262 -16.23 -4.89 0.83
N GLU A 263 -16.87 -4.81 -0.33
CA GLU A 263 -16.46 -3.93 -1.43
C GLU A 263 -16.42 -2.45 -1.03
N ARG A 264 -17.41 -2.00 -0.27
CA ARG A 264 -17.47 -0.62 0.22
C ARG A 264 -16.34 -0.31 1.19
N ILE A 265 -16.01 -1.23 2.09
CA ILE A 265 -14.86 -1.10 3.01
C ILE A 265 -13.57 -0.97 2.20
N ILE A 266 -13.38 -1.84 1.21
CA ILE A 266 -12.21 -1.81 0.33
C ILE A 266 -12.11 -0.49 -0.44
N ASN A 267 -13.19 -0.01 -1.05
CA ASN A 267 -13.21 1.25 -1.81
C ASN A 267 -12.93 2.47 -0.91
N MET A 268 -13.46 2.46 0.30
CA MET A 268 -13.16 3.47 1.32
C MET A 268 -11.67 3.47 1.66
N MET A 269 -11.07 2.30 1.91
CA MET A 269 -9.66 2.19 2.25
C MET A 269 -8.75 2.60 1.08
N TYR A 270 -9.05 2.19 -0.14
CA TYR A 270 -8.36 2.69 -1.35
C TYR A 270 -8.41 4.21 -1.43
N THR A 271 -9.58 4.81 -1.18
CA THR A 271 -9.77 6.26 -1.17
C THR A 271 -8.88 6.92 -0.11
N CYS A 272 -8.86 6.40 1.13
CA CYS A 272 -8.00 6.92 2.19
C CYS A 272 -6.51 6.87 1.83
N ILE A 273 -6.06 5.80 1.19
CA ILE A 273 -4.65 5.64 0.77
C ILE A 273 -4.29 6.60 -0.36
N ILE A 274 -5.17 6.76 -1.34
CA ILE A 274 -5.01 7.77 -2.42
C ILE A 274 -4.89 9.17 -1.82
N LEU A 275 -5.79 9.53 -0.91
CA LEU A 275 -5.76 10.83 -0.23
C LEU A 275 -4.51 10.99 0.66
N HIS A 276 -4.04 9.92 1.29
CA HIS A 276 -2.78 9.91 2.04
C HIS A 276 -1.60 10.28 1.16
N ASN A 277 -1.39 9.55 0.07
CA ASN A 277 -0.30 9.82 -0.88
C ASN A 277 -0.41 11.22 -1.49
N MET A 278 -1.63 11.65 -1.82
CA MET A 278 -1.91 13.00 -2.29
C MET A 278 -1.43 14.07 -1.29
N ILE A 279 -1.71 13.88 -0.01
CA ILE A 279 -1.25 14.79 1.04
C ILE A 279 0.27 14.75 1.21
N ARG A 280 0.91 13.57 1.08
CA ARG A 280 2.38 13.46 1.10
C ARG A 280 3.00 14.27 -0.06
N LYS A 281 2.44 14.18 -1.28
CA LYS A 281 2.84 14.99 -2.43
C LYS A 281 2.71 16.48 -2.16
N PHE A 282 1.53 16.95 -1.77
CA PHE A 282 1.27 18.39 -1.62
C PHE A 282 1.99 19.03 -0.43
N LYS A 283 2.29 18.26 0.62
CA LYS A 283 3.16 18.70 1.72
C LYS A 283 4.65 18.62 1.39
N LYS A 284 5.02 18.24 0.16
CA LYS A 284 6.40 18.08 -0.30
C LYS A 284 7.21 17.07 0.52
N TYR A 285 6.53 16.05 1.06
CA TYR A 285 7.20 14.96 1.75
C TYR A 285 7.58 13.81 0.82
N ALA A 286 6.92 13.68 -0.34
CA ALA A 286 7.13 12.56 -1.24
C ALA A 286 8.50 12.61 -1.92
N ILE A 287 9.21 11.48 -1.96
CA ILE A 287 10.51 11.28 -2.63
C ILE A 287 10.38 11.55 -4.13
N SER A 288 9.34 10.98 -4.74
CA SER A 288 9.07 11.14 -6.16
C SER A 288 7.63 11.65 -6.38
N PRO A 289 7.42 12.98 -6.28
CA PRO A 289 6.10 13.58 -6.42
C PRO A 289 5.68 13.79 -7.88
N LYS A 290 6.63 13.71 -8.81
CA LYS A 290 6.39 13.92 -10.25
C LYS A 290 5.82 12.64 -10.85
N TRP A 291 4.81 12.80 -11.69
CA TRP A 291 4.18 11.72 -12.42
C TRP A 291 3.65 12.26 -13.74
N PHE A 292 3.78 11.48 -14.80
CA PHE A 292 3.27 11.83 -16.11
C PHE A 292 2.33 10.72 -16.62
N LEU A 293 1.20 11.10 -17.22
CA LEU A 293 0.19 10.13 -17.69
C LEU A 293 0.76 9.09 -18.67
N LYS A 294 1.76 9.47 -19.48
CA LYS A 294 2.48 8.56 -20.39
C LYS A 294 3.19 7.39 -19.67
N GLU A 295 3.43 7.52 -18.37
CA GLU A 295 4.05 6.50 -17.52
C GLU A 295 3.02 5.57 -16.86
N ALA A 296 1.72 5.87 -16.99
CA ALA A 296 0.63 5.11 -16.36
C ALA A 296 0.48 3.69 -16.93
N HIS A 297 0.87 3.50 -18.19
CA HIS A 297 0.69 2.26 -18.93
C HIS A 297 1.99 1.90 -19.64
N GLN A 298 2.83 1.10 -18.99
CA GLN A 298 3.78 0.28 -19.72
C GLN A 298 2.99 -0.94 -20.21
N PRO A 299 2.87 -1.15 -21.54
CA PRO A 299 2.21 -2.34 -22.06
C PRO A 299 2.97 -3.59 -21.58
N ASP A 300 2.27 -4.72 -21.53
CA ASP A 300 2.96 -6.00 -21.36
C ASP A 300 4.02 -6.15 -22.45
N ASP A 301 5.14 -6.79 -22.10
CA ASP A 301 6.17 -7.11 -23.07
C ASP A 301 5.55 -8.08 -24.10
N PRO A 302 5.29 -7.63 -25.34
CA PRO A 302 4.60 -8.46 -26.32
C PRO A 302 5.46 -9.64 -26.78
N PHE A 303 6.77 -9.62 -26.44
CA PHE A 303 7.72 -10.68 -26.75
C PHE A 303 7.94 -11.64 -25.57
N ARG A 304 7.24 -11.45 -24.44
CA ARG A 304 7.33 -12.32 -23.27
C ARG A 304 6.77 -13.71 -23.61
N ASN A 305 7.64 -14.70 -23.73
CA ASN A 305 7.22 -16.09 -23.94
C ASN A 305 7.07 -16.87 -22.63
N GLU A 306 6.36 -17.99 -22.68
CA GLU A 306 6.12 -18.84 -21.50
C GLU A 306 7.40 -19.28 -20.81
N LYS A 307 8.46 -19.58 -21.57
CA LYS A 307 9.76 -20.00 -21.02
C LYS A 307 10.39 -18.89 -20.16
N GLN A 308 10.33 -17.64 -20.60
CA GLN A 308 10.79 -16.49 -19.82
C GLN A 308 9.94 -16.30 -18.56
N VAL A 309 8.62 -16.44 -18.65
CA VAL A 309 7.73 -16.38 -17.48
C VAL A 309 8.10 -17.46 -16.46
N GLN A 310 8.35 -18.70 -16.92
CA GLN A 310 8.77 -19.80 -16.04
C GLN A 310 10.14 -19.55 -15.40
N GLN A 311 11.09 -18.96 -16.14
CA GLN A 311 12.39 -18.56 -15.59
C GLN A 311 12.25 -17.52 -14.48
N VAL A 312 11.42 -16.48 -14.69
CA VAL A 312 11.15 -15.48 -13.65
C VAL A 312 10.48 -16.12 -12.44
N MET A 313 9.50 -17.00 -12.66
CA MET A 313 8.81 -17.70 -11.56
C MET A 313 9.75 -18.61 -10.76
N SER A 314 10.67 -19.29 -11.44
CA SER A 314 11.73 -20.08 -10.82
C SER A 314 12.66 -19.19 -9.99
N TRP A 315 13.08 -18.04 -10.53
CA TRP A 315 13.90 -17.08 -9.81
C TRP A 315 13.18 -16.50 -8.59
N ILE A 316 11.92 -16.06 -8.71
CA ILE A 316 11.13 -15.54 -7.57
C ILE A 316 11.10 -16.54 -6.43
N ARG A 317 10.94 -17.83 -6.73
CA ARG A 317 10.88 -18.93 -5.75
C ARG A 317 12.26 -19.42 -5.29
N SER A 318 13.35 -18.86 -5.82
CA SER A 318 14.71 -19.30 -5.49
C SER A 318 15.10 -18.85 -4.08
N SER A 319 15.08 -19.80 -3.15
CA SER A 319 15.61 -19.61 -1.80
C SER A 319 17.12 -19.33 -1.81
N GLN A 320 17.85 -19.82 -2.81
CA GLN A 320 19.28 -19.52 -2.96
C GLN A 320 19.50 -18.05 -3.31
N ALA A 321 18.73 -17.49 -4.26
CA ALA A 321 18.83 -16.09 -4.62
C ALA A 321 18.50 -15.17 -3.43
N HIS A 322 17.47 -15.53 -2.66
CA HIS A 322 17.14 -14.88 -1.39
C HIS A 322 18.32 -14.89 -0.40
N GLN A 323 18.95 -16.05 -0.20
CA GLN A 323 20.08 -16.20 0.73
C GLN A 323 21.31 -15.41 0.28
N ASN A 324 21.64 -15.46 -1.01
CA ASN A 324 22.76 -14.73 -1.59
C ASN A 324 22.60 -13.22 -1.39
N LEU A 325 21.45 -12.67 -1.79
CA LEU A 325 21.15 -11.25 -1.62
C LEU A 325 21.24 -10.83 -0.15
N ARG A 326 20.61 -11.59 0.75
CA ARG A 326 20.67 -11.28 2.18
C ARG A 326 22.10 -11.29 2.72
N HIS A 327 22.91 -12.27 2.32
CA HIS A 327 24.31 -12.37 2.71
C HIS A 327 25.14 -11.18 2.23
N ASP A 328 24.95 -10.78 0.98
CA ASP A 328 25.63 -9.61 0.41
C ASP A 328 25.20 -8.31 1.08
N LEU A 329 23.93 -8.17 1.45
CA LEU A 329 23.45 -7.02 2.22
C LEU A 329 24.05 -6.97 3.63
N ILE A 330 24.15 -8.11 4.33
CA ILE A 330 24.83 -8.19 5.64
C ILE A 330 26.28 -7.69 5.51
N LYS A 331 26.99 -8.16 4.49
CA LYS A 331 28.38 -7.73 4.24
C LYS A 331 28.47 -6.26 3.85
N HIS A 332 27.55 -5.76 3.03
CA HIS A 332 27.50 -4.37 2.60
C HIS A 332 27.33 -3.43 3.82
N LEU A 333 26.33 -3.68 4.67
CA LEU A 333 26.11 -2.90 5.89
C LEU A 333 27.32 -2.94 6.84
N SER A 334 27.99 -4.09 6.94
CA SER A 334 29.15 -4.24 7.83
C SER A 334 30.42 -3.54 7.32
N ARG A 335 30.45 -3.11 6.06
CA ARG A 335 31.57 -2.32 5.50
C ARG A 335 31.34 -0.82 5.65
N ASN A 336 30.08 -0.41 5.76
CA ASN A 336 29.66 0.99 5.86
C ASN A 336 29.45 1.44 7.32
N ALA A 337 29.39 0.51 8.27
CA ALA A 337 29.39 0.75 9.71
C ALA A 337 30.83 0.86 10.23
#